data_AF-A0AAD9PWV2-F1
#
_entry.id   AF-A0AAD9PWV2-F1
#
_cell.length_a   1.000
_cell.length_b   1.000
_cell.length_c   1.000
_cell.angle_alpha   90.00
_cell.angle_beta   90.00
_cell.angle_gamma   90.00
#
_symmetry.space_group_name_H-M   'P 1'
#
loop_
_entity.id
_entity.type
_entity.pdbx_description
1 polymer ?
#
loop_
_entity_poly.entity_id
_entity_poly.type
_entity_poly.pdbx_seq_one_letter_code
_entity_poly.pdbx_strand_id
1 'polypeptide(L)'
;MKGPGAKGKGKRSAKRVEDSEGEPKAKKAKTDSSNEEEDDGESHNNSDGETETDFKCSATVKKWNFKISSWNVNGIRAWMKSGSGSYEAKFLGYHSYWAQADKKGYSGVGIYSKTKPLNVSYGIGIAEHDNEGRVITAEYTDFFLVTSCEFLILSCYAFFHILRLILDYRQGWDKDFRKYLKDLDEKKPVILCGDLNVAHKEIDLANPKTNTKTAGFTKEERQGFTELLAEGFVDTYRHFYPNKEKQYSFWSYMRNARAKNVGRLDYFVVSERLIDKVSDSLIRQRVKGSDHCPVVLLLAL
;
A
#
# COMPACT_ATOMS: atom_id res chain seq x y z
N MET A 1 -70.09 -33.07 26.33
CA MET A 1 -71.29 -32.91 25.48
C MET A 1 -71.43 -31.45 25.08
N LYS A 2 -71.47 -31.21 23.76
CA LYS A 2 -72.05 -30.08 22.97
C LYS A 2 -71.83 -28.61 23.44
N GLY A 3 -71.12 -27.82 22.60
CA GLY A 3 -71.30 -26.35 22.43
C GLY A 3 -72.53 -26.02 21.57
N PRO A 4 -72.60 -24.93 20.77
CA PRO A 4 -71.69 -23.78 20.57
C PRO A 4 -72.44 -22.40 20.52
N GLY A 5 -71.75 -21.29 20.18
CA GLY A 5 -72.41 -20.02 19.84
C GLY A 5 -71.48 -18.94 19.26
N ALA A 6 -71.48 -18.80 17.94
CA ALA A 6 -70.75 -17.81 17.16
C ALA A 6 -71.59 -16.56 16.85
N LYS A 7 -70.96 -15.38 16.80
CA LYS A 7 -71.37 -14.14 16.09
C LYS A 7 -70.07 -13.40 15.71
N GLY A 8 -69.83 -12.79 14.57
CA GLY A 8 -70.58 -12.44 13.37
C GLY A 8 -69.72 -11.41 12.61
N LYS A 9 -69.64 -11.53 11.29
CA LYS A 9 -68.75 -10.78 10.37
C LYS A 9 -69.15 -9.31 10.21
N GLY A 10 -68.16 -8.45 9.91
CA GLY A 10 -68.36 -7.11 9.33
C GLY A 10 -67.20 -6.71 8.42
N LYS A 11 -67.35 -6.91 7.11
CA LYS A 11 -66.51 -6.35 6.03
C LYS A 11 -66.94 -4.91 5.76
N ARG A 12 -66.00 -3.99 5.53
CA ARG A 12 -66.16 -2.88 4.58
C ARG A 12 -64.87 -2.66 3.80
N SER A 13 -64.99 -2.67 2.48
CA SER A 13 -63.94 -2.45 1.51
C SER A 13 -64.02 -1.04 0.92
N ALA A 14 -62.86 -0.60 0.42
CA ALA A 14 -62.62 0.33 -0.69
C ALA A 14 -62.88 1.83 -0.49
N LYS A 15 -61.80 2.61 -0.57
CA LYS A 15 -61.63 3.51 -1.71
C LYS A 15 -60.14 3.76 -2.03
N ARG A 16 -59.82 3.53 -3.29
CA ARG A 16 -58.58 3.83 -4.03
C ARG A 16 -58.61 5.31 -4.40
N VAL A 17 -57.53 6.04 -4.15
CA VAL A 17 -57.22 7.31 -4.81
C VAL A 17 -55.79 7.18 -5.30
N GLU A 18 -55.65 7.21 -6.62
CA GLU A 18 -54.41 7.42 -7.34
C GLU A 18 -54.03 8.89 -7.18
N ASP A 19 -52.77 9.17 -6.85
CA ASP A 19 -52.14 10.41 -7.29
C ASP A 19 -50.68 10.11 -7.64
N SER A 20 -50.39 10.45 -8.88
CA SER A 20 -49.11 10.42 -9.58
C SER A 20 -48.23 11.59 -9.17
N GLU A 21 -46.97 11.49 -9.58
CA GLU A 21 -45.99 12.57 -9.79
C GLU A 21 -44.91 12.79 -8.70
N GLY A 22 -43.65 12.67 -9.15
CA GLY A 22 -42.60 13.61 -8.76
C GLY A 22 -41.38 13.02 -8.04
N GLU A 23 -40.42 12.48 -8.79
CA GLU A 23 -39.03 12.34 -8.33
C GLU A 23 -38.44 13.71 -7.92
N PRO A 24 -37.78 13.85 -6.76
CA PRO A 24 -37.03 15.06 -6.45
C PRO A 24 -35.62 14.99 -7.07
N LYS A 25 -35.43 15.75 -8.16
CA LYS A 25 -34.14 16.06 -8.78
C LYS A 25 -33.21 16.84 -7.83
N ALA A 26 -31.92 16.53 -7.97
CA ALA A 26 -30.79 17.13 -7.28
C ALA A 26 -30.79 18.67 -7.33
N LYS A 27 -30.58 19.30 -6.17
CA LYS A 27 -30.36 20.74 -6.05
C LYS A 27 -28.95 21.09 -6.54
N LYS A 28 -28.88 21.84 -7.65
CA LYS A 28 -27.70 22.58 -8.10
C LYS A 28 -27.34 23.64 -7.06
N ALA A 29 -26.09 23.63 -6.58
CA ALA A 29 -25.50 24.75 -5.86
C ALA A 29 -24.87 25.73 -6.86
N LYS A 30 -25.04 27.02 -6.56
CA LYS A 30 -24.71 28.18 -7.38
C LYS A 30 -23.20 28.36 -7.57
N THR A 31 -22.86 28.79 -8.79
CA THR A 31 -21.68 29.57 -9.16
C THR A 31 -21.64 30.89 -8.39
N ASP A 32 -20.51 31.20 -7.76
CA ASP A 32 -20.07 32.57 -7.46
C ASP A 32 -18.70 32.79 -8.12
N SER A 33 -18.60 33.91 -8.79
CA SER A 33 -17.46 34.41 -9.55
C SER A 33 -16.53 35.28 -8.70
N SER A 34 -15.26 35.26 -9.07
CA SER A 34 -14.25 36.34 -9.00
C SER A 34 -13.99 37.01 -7.65
N ASN A 35 -12.76 36.83 -7.16
CA ASN A 35 -11.90 37.96 -6.80
C ASN A 35 -10.46 37.60 -7.17
N GLU A 36 -9.91 38.38 -8.10
CA GLU A 36 -8.50 38.49 -8.43
C GLU A 36 -7.86 39.44 -7.39
N GLU A 37 -6.76 39.01 -6.77
CA GLU A 37 -5.79 39.91 -6.13
C GLU A 37 -4.38 39.43 -6.53
N GLU A 38 -3.80 40.12 -7.51
CA GLU A 38 -2.35 40.41 -7.66
C GLU A 38 -1.95 41.40 -6.53
N ASP A 39 -0.73 41.59 -6.03
CA ASP A 39 0.65 41.16 -6.25
C ASP A 39 1.38 41.46 -4.91
N ASP A 40 2.56 40.88 -4.71
CA ASP A 40 3.78 41.56 -4.25
C ASP A 40 4.72 40.56 -3.59
N GLY A 41 5.76 40.23 -4.37
CA GLY A 41 6.76 39.24 -4.03
C GLY A 41 7.72 39.66 -2.93
N GLU A 42 8.26 38.63 -2.27
CA GLU A 42 9.62 38.71 -1.77
C GLU A 42 10.34 37.39 -2.09
N SER A 43 11.28 37.51 -3.02
CA SER A 43 12.12 36.45 -3.53
C SER A 43 13.17 36.05 -2.50
N HIS A 44 13.06 34.83 -1.97
CA HIS A 44 14.22 34.12 -1.46
C HIS A 44 14.58 32.98 -2.40
N ASN A 45 15.43 33.34 -3.36
CA ASN A 45 16.26 32.40 -4.12
C ASN A 45 17.15 31.65 -3.14
N ASN A 46 16.95 30.34 -3.02
CA ASN A 46 18.08 29.44 -2.91
C ASN A 46 17.82 28.24 -3.84
N SER A 47 18.67 28.19 -4.84
CA SER A 47 18.71 27.27 -5.95
C SER A 47 19.18 25.89 -5.51
N ASP A 48 18.27 24.92 -5.52
CA ASP A 48 18.61 23.50 -5.67
C ASP A 48 17.65 22.91 -6.71
N GLY A 49 17.94 23.24 -7.97
CA GLY A 49 17.26 22.72 -9.14
C GLY A 49 17.71 21.29 -9.43
N GLU A 50 17.20 20.33 -8.67
CA GLU A 50 17.08 18.94 -9.14
C GLU A 50 15.61 18.69 -9.48
N THR A 51 15.30 18.51 -10.76
CA THR A 51 13.99 18.06 -11.20
C THR A 51 13.80 16.60 -10.77
N GLU A 52 13.31 16.43 -9.54
CA GLU A 52 13.03 15.16 -8.83
C GLU A 52 12.05 14.19 -9.55
N THR A 53 11.56 14.56 -10.72
CA THR A 53 10.82 13.68 -11.62
C THR A 53 11.73 12.78 -12.44
N ASP A 54 13.01 13.12 -12.55
CA ASP A 54 14.01 12.23 -13.11
C ASP A 54 14.42 11.26 -12.00
N PHE A 55 14.25 9.96 -12.23
CA PHE A 55 14.74 8.88 -11.37
C PHE A 55 16.28 8.89 -11.17
N LYS A 56 16.98 9.95 -11.60
CA LYS A 56 18.41 10.14 -11.36
C LYS A 56 18.62 10.50 -9.90
N CYS A 57 19.48 9.72 -9.26
CA CYS A 57 19.83 9.91 -7.87
C CYS A 57 21.03 10.84 -7.78
N SER A 58 20.93 11.92 -7.02
CA SER A 58 22.09 12.72 -6.65
C SER A 58 22.92 12.00 -5.59
N ALA A 59 24.23 12.03 -5.82
CA ALA A 59 25.35 11.61 -4.98
C ALA A 59 25.10 10.46 -3.98
N THR A 60 24.98 9.23 -4.48
CA THR A 60 25.22 8.03 -3.66
C THR A 60 26.72 7.90 -3.36
N VAL A 61 27.11 7.67 -2.11
CA VAL A 61 28.52 7.43 -1.71
C VAL A 61 29.14 6.28 -2.51
N LYS A 62 28.32 5.29 -2.88
CA LYS A 62 28.70 4.14 -3.70
C LYS A 62 28.05 4.22 -5.08
N LYS A 63 28.84 4.06 -6.14
CA LYS A 63 28.33 3.97 -7.53
C LYS A 63 27.31 2.83 -7.63
N TRP A 64 26.21 3.03 -8.35
CA TRP A 64 25.16 2.03 -8.57
C TRP A 64 24.99 1.73 -10.06
N ASN A 65 24.49 0.54 -10.38
CA ASN A 65 24.19 0.08 -11.74
C ASN A 65 22.81 -0.56 -11.88
N PHE A 66 22.12 -0.83 -10.77
CA PHE A 66 20.78 -1.39 -10.76
C PHE A 66 19.87 -0.58 -9.83
N LYS A 67 18.62 -0.37 -10.26
CA LYS A 67 17.63 0.44 -9.55
C LYS A 67 16.29 -0.26 -9.49
N ILE A 68 15.70 -0.29 -8.30
CA ILE A 68 14.36 -0.81 -8.05
C ILE A 68 13.52 0.32 -7.45
N SER A 69 12.30 0.50 -7.95
CA SER A 69 11.31 1.40 -7.36
C SER A 69 10.10 0.57 -6.97
N SER A 70 9.60 0.78 -5.75
CA SER A 70 8.34 0.20 -5.28
C SER A 70 7.37 1.33 -4.95
N TRP A 71 6.10 1.15 -5.29
CA TRP A 71 5.07 2.16 -5.04
C TRP A 71 3.69 1.53 -4.92
N ASN A 72 3.05 1.68 -3.75
CA ASN A 72 1.61 1.46 -3.63
C ASN A 72 0.86 2.60 -4.35
N VAL A 73 0.28 2.30 -5.51
CA VAL A 73 -0.40 3.29 -6.36
C VAL A 73 -1.86 3.52 -6.00
N ASN A 74 -2.40 2.81 -4.99
CA ASN A 74 -3.80 2.87 -4.57
C ASN A 74 -4.79 2.81 -5.76
N GLY A 75 -4.61 1.80 -6.60
CA GLY A 75 -5.41 1.57 -7.81
C GLY A 75 -4.74 2.08 -9.08
N ILE A 76 -4.15 1.16 -9.86
CA ILE A 76 -3.40 1.46 -11.09
C ILE A 76 -4.22 2.25 -12.12
N ARG A 77 -5.54 2.03 -12.22
CA ARG A 77 -6.42 2.75 -13.17
C ARG A 77 -6.54 4.23 -12.84
N ALA A 78 -6.71 4.55 -11.55
CA ALA A 78 -6.79 5.93 -11.09
C ALA A 78 -5.45 6.65 -11.31
N TRP A 79 -4.35 5.96 -10.99
CA TRP A 79 -3.00 6.48 -11.19
C TRP A 79 -2.67 6.77 -12.66
N MET A 80 -2.99 5.85 -13.57
CA MET A 80 -2.73 6.02 -15.01
C MET A 80 -3.66 7.03 -15.70
N LYS A 81 -4.75 7.46 -15.06
CA LYS A 81 -5.85 8.22 -15.68
C LYS A 81 -6.39 7.54 -16.96
N SER A 82 -6.23 6.22 -17.10
CA SER A 82 -6.58 5.51 -18.33
C SER A 82 -8.05 5.11 -18.29
N GLY A 83 -8.86 5.70 -19.17
CA GLY A 83 -10.24 5.26 -19.43
C GLY A 83 -10.35 3.94 -20.20
N SER A 84 -9.23 3.36 -20.63
CA SER A 84 -9.18 2.07 -21.28
C SER A 84 -9.35 0.96 -20.23
N GLY A 85 -10.32 0.07 -20.43
CA GLY A 85 -10.63 -1.05 -19.53
C GLY A 85 -9.54 -2.13 -19.39
N SER A 86 -8.28 -1.82 -19.72
CA SER A 86 -7.13 -2.69 -19.51
C SER A 86 -6.70 -2.62 -18.04
N TYR A 87 -6.65 -3.78 -17.37
CA TYR A 87 -6.13 -3.92 -16.01
C TYR A 87 -4.60 -3.91 -15.96
N GLU A 88 -3.94 -3.96 -17.12
CA GLU A 88 -2.49 -4.01 -17.25
C GLU A 88 -2.00 -2.76 -17.99
N ALA A 89 -1.18 -1.93 -17.34
CA ALA A 89 -0.36 -1.00 -18.10
C ALA A 89 0.69 -1.78 -18.87
N LYS A 90 0.93 -1.41 -20.12
CA LYS A 90 2.09 -1.91 -20.86
C LYS A 90 3.02 -0.74 -21.14
N PHE A 91 4.22 -0.81 -20.59
CA PHE A 91 5.28 0.15 -20.87
C PHE A 91 6.22 -0.44 -21.91
N LEU A 92 6.47 0.30 -23.00
CA LEU A 92 7.36 -0.15 -24.06
C LEU A 92 8.76 -0.41 -23.49
N GLY A 93 9.34 -1.57 -23.81
CA GLY A 93 10.65 -1.98 -23.30
C GLY A 93 10.66 -2.56 -21.88
N TYR A 94 9.49 -2.81 -21.27
CA TYR A 94 9.37 -3.50 -19.99
C TYR A 94 8.55 -4.79 -20.13
N HIS A 95 9.00 -5.83 -19.45
CA HIS A 95 8.23 -7.04 -19.16
C HIS A 95 7.34 -6.78 -17.94
N SER A 96 6.04 -7.01 -18.08
CA SER A 96 5.06 -6.82 -17.01
C SER A 96 4.56 -8.17 -16.48
N TYR A 97 4.51 -8.31 -15.15
CA TYR A 97 3.97 -9.47 -14.45
C TYR A 97 2.96 -9.01 -13.41
N TRP A 98 1.81 -9.67 -13.32
CA TRP A 98 0.70 -9.24 -12.46
C TRP A 98 0.12 -10.41 -11.67
N ALA A 99 -0.19 -10.14 -10.41
CA ALA A 99 -1.00 -10.99 -9.55
C ALA A 99 -2.26 -10.21 -9.21
N GLN A 100 -3.42 -10.82 -9.41
CA GLN A 100 -4.72 -10.20 -9.13
C GLN A 100 -5.45 -11.03 -8.09
N ALA A 101 -6.23 -10.39 -7.23
CA ALA A 101 -7.15 -11.11 -6.36
C ALA A 101 -8.36 -11.61 -7.15
N ASP A 102 -8.98 -12.67 -6.65
CA ASP A 102 -10.25 -13.17 -7.17
C ASP A 102 -11.36 -12.12 -7.10
N LYS A 103 -11.31 -11.27 -6.06
CA LYS A 103 -12.23 -10.15 -5.90
C LYS A 103 -11.83 -8.97 -6.78
N LYS A 104 -12.63 -8.71 -7.81
CA LYS A 104 -12.43 -7.57 -8.73
C LYS A 104 -12.28 -6.23 -8.00
N GLY A 105 -11.22 -5.50 -8.33
CA GLY A 105 -10.95 -4.17 -7.79
C GLY A 105 -10.41 -4.15 -6.37
N TYR A 106 -10.01 -5.30 -5.83
CA TYR A 106 -9.41 -5.44 -4.51
C TYR A 106 -8.02 -6.07 -4.63
N SER A 107 -7.02 -5.49 -3.96
CA SER A 107 -5.63 -5.99 -3.95
C SER A 107 -5.03 -6.16 -5.37
N GLY A 108 -3.81 -6.69 -5.42
CA GLY A 108 -3.05 -6.96 -6.63
C GLY A 108 -1.70 -6.26 -6.62
N VAL A 109 -0.68 -6.99 -7.07
CA VAL A 109 0.68 -6.47 -7.25
C VAL A 109 1.14 -6.64 -8.70
N GLY A 110 2.10 -5.81 -9.09
CA GLY A 110 2.66 -5.83 -10.43
C GLY A 110 4.16 -5.53 -10.43
N ILE A 111 4.90 -6.23 -11.29
CA ILE A 111 6.32 -5.96 -11.55
C ILE A 111 6.47 -5.51 -13.00
N TYR A 112 7.18 -4.40 -13.20
CA TYR A 112 7.72 -4.01 -14.49
C TYR A 112 9.23 -4.15 -14.46
N SER A 113 9.78 -4.94 -15.38
CA SER A 113 11.22 -5.14 -15.47
C SER A 113 11.76 -4.93 -16.87
N LYS A 114 12.86 -4.18 -17.00
CA LYS A 114 13.59 -4.06 -18.28
C LYS A 114 14.28 -5.36 -18.67
N THR A 115 14.81 -6.07 -17.68
CA THR A 115 15.49 -7.34 -17.86
C THR A 115 14.53 -8.46 -17.52
N LYS A 116 14.32 -9.39 -18.46
CA LYS A 116 13.43 -10.53 -18.21
C LYS A 116 13.94 -11.37 -17.01
N PRO A 117 13.12 -11.59 -15.97
CA PRO A 117 13.43 -12.55 -14.90
C PRO A 117 13.65 -13.96 -15.46
N LEU A 118 14.48 -14.75 -14.78
CA LEU A 118 14.70 -16.18 -15.09
C LEU A 118 13.41 -16.98 -14.87
N ASN A 119 12.71 -16.67 -13.79
CA ASN A 119 11.44 -17.28 -13.44
C ASN A 119 10.56 -16.26 -12.69
N VAL A 120 9.24 -16.44 -12.77
CA VAL A 120 8.28 -15.65 -12.00
C VAL A 120 7.25 -16.60 -11.38
N SER A 121 7.08 -16.51 -10.06
CA SER A 121 6.07 -17.26 -9.32
C SER A 121 5.10 -16.31 -8.60
N TYR A 122 3.91 -16.82 -8.33
CA TYR A 122 2.80 -16.07 -7.75
C TYR A 122 2.40 -16.71 -6.43
N GLY A 123 2.16 -15.89 -5.41
CA GLY A 123 1.84 -16.37 -4.07
C GLY A 123 3.04 -16.97 -3.34
N ILE A 124 2.75 -17.61 -2.20
CA ILE A 124 3.73 -18.22 -1.29
C ILE A 124 3.56 -19.74 -1.17
N GLY A 125 2.64 -20.33 -1.95
CA GLY A 125 2.40 -21.78 -1.98
C GLY A 125 1.43 -22.25 -0.89
N ILE A 126 0.64 -21.34 -0.32
CA ILE A 126 -0.35 -21.62 0.72
C ILE A 126 -1.70 -21.13 0.23
N ALA A 127 -2.63 -22.06 -0.02
CA ALA A 127 -3.92 -21.76 -0.64
C ALA A 127 -4.76 -20.72 0.12
N GLU A 128 -4.60 -20.63 1.44
CA GLU A 128 -5.28 -19.61 2.26
C GLU A 128 -4.81 -18.18 1.92
N HIS A 129 -3.55 -18.03 1.54
CA HIS A 129 -2.86 -16.77 1.34
C HIS A 129 -2.82 -16.31 -0.13
N ASP A 130 -2.96 -17.24 -1.07
CA ASP A 130 -2.67 -17.00 -2.49
C ASP A 130 -3.88 -16.47 -3.31
N ASN A 131 -5.08 -16.42 -2.73
CA ASN A 131 -6.31 -15.98 -3.44
C ASN A 131 -6.39 -14.46 -3.66
N GLU A 132 -5.54 -13.68 -2.97
CA GLU A 132 -5.61 -12.22 -2.96
C GLU A 132 -4.54 -11.52 -3.81
N GLY A 133 -3.73 -12.30 -4.55
CA GLY A 133 -2.75 -11.77 -5.50
C GLY A 133 -1.75 -10.81 -4.87
N ARG A 134 -1.27 -11.12 -3.65
CA ARG A 134 -0.46 -10.20 -2.84
C ARG A 134 1.04 -10.28 -3.10
N VAL A 135 1.51 -11.40 -3.62
CA VAL A 135 2.95 -11.70 -3.75
C VAL A 135 3.28 -12.09 -5.19
N ILE A 136 4.31 -11.44 -5.73
CA ILE A 136 5.03 -11.93 -6.91
C ILE A 136 6.50 -12.06 -6.52
N THR A 137 7.08 -13.21 -6.88
CA THR A 137 8.51 -13.46 -6.76
C THR A 137 9.10 -13.57 -8.15
N ALA A 138 10.00 -12.65 -8.49
CA ALA A 138 10.78 -12.66 -9.72
C ALA A 138 12.22 -13.08 -9.42
N GLU A 139 12.67 -14.15 -10.06
CA GLU A 139 14.02 -14.67 -9.92
C GLU A 139 14.97 -14.01 -10.92
N TYR A 140 16.09 -13.48 -10.44
CA TYR A 140 17.21 -13.03 -11.24
C TYR A 140 18.44 -13.90 -10.99
N THR A 141 19.51 -13.66 -11.74
CA THR A 141 20.77 -14.39 -11.60
C THR A 141 21.31 -14.31 -10.18
N ASP A 142 21.35 -13.10 -9.61
CA ASP A 142 22.03 -12.84 -8.33
C ASP A 142 21.08 -12.77 -7.12
N PHE A 143 19.77 -12.60 -7.33
CA PHE A 143 18.81 -12.39 -6.24
C PHE A 143 17.36 -12.76 -6.64
N PHE A 144 16.49 -12.93 -5.65
CA PHE A 144 15.04 -12.91 -5.80
C PHE A 144 14.49 -11.53 -5.47
N LEU A 145 13.62 -11.00 -6.32
CA LEU A 145 12.79 -9.83 -6.02
C LEU A 145 11.40 -10.30 -5.62
N VAL A 146 11.01 -10.05 -4.39
CA VAL A 146 9.65 -10.31 -3.88
C VAL A 146 8.95 -8.98 -3.72
N THR A 147 7.89 -8.74 -4.49
CA THR A 147 6.99 -7.62 -4.22
C THR A 147 5.78 -8.09 -3.45
N SER A 148 5.46 -7.40 -2.35
CA SER A 148 4.33 -7.72 -1.49
C SER A 148 3.48 -6.48 -1.24
N CYS A 149 2.16 -6.67 -1.25
CA CYS A 149 1.21 -5.70 -0.71
C CYS A 149 0.45 -6.38 0.42
N GLU A 150 0.90 -6.14 1.64
CA GLU A 150 0.40 -6.80 2.83
C GLU A 150 -0.99 -6.27 3.22
N PHE A 151 -1.64 -7.05 4.08
CA PHE A 151 -3.04 -6.87 4.41
C PHE A 151 -3.28 -5.63 5.26
N LEU A 152 -4.13 -4.71 4.79
CA LEU A 152 -4.75 -3.69 5.62
C LEU A 152 -6.27 -3.67 5.36
N ILE A 153 -7.05 -4.26 6.28
CA ILE A 153 -8.48 -3.92 6.36
C ILE A 153 -8.60 -2.68 7.23
N LEU A 154 -8.53 -1.52 6.58
CA LEU A 154 -9.08 -0.27 7.09
C LEU A 154 -10.61 -0.34 7.00
N SER A 155 -11.22 -1.11 7.89
CA SER A 155 -12.50 -0.66 8.40
C SER A 155 -12.19 0.22 9.59
N CYS A 156 -12.30 1.54 9.41
CA CYS A 156 -12.33 2.53 10.49
C CYS A 156 -13.47 2.27 11.50
N TYR A 157 -14.28 1.23 11.28
CA TYR A 157 -15.39 0.74 12.08
C TYR A 157 -15.25 -0.75 12.44
N ALA A 158 -14.04 -1.32 12.35
CA ALA A 158 -13.80 -2.65 12.90
C ALA A 158 -14.00 -2.56 14.41
N PHE A 159 -15.15 -3.04 14.89
CA PHE A 159 -15.35 -3.35 16.31
C PHE A 159 -14.14 -4.13 16.82
N PHE A 160 -13.78 -3.96 18.09
CA PHE A 160 -12.60 -4.59 18.72
C PHE A 160 -12.44 -6.09 18.36
N HIS A 161 -13.56 -6.80 18.20
CA HIS A 161 -13.62 -8.19 17.78
C HIS A 161 -13.12 -8.44 16.33
N ILE A 162 -13.44 -7.56 15.39
CA ILE A 162 -12.99 -7.63 13.99
C ILE A 162 -11.49 -7.37 13.90
N LEU A 163 -10.97 -6.40 14.66
CA LEU A 163 -9.53 -6.13 14.72
C LEU A 163 -8.76 -7.36 15.24
N ARG A 164 -9.29 -8.06 16.24
CA ARG A 164 -8.69 -9.29 16.76
C ARG A 164 -8.58 -10.38 15.68
N LEU A 165 -9.67 -10.65 14.96
CA LEU A 165 -9.67 -11.66 13.89
C LEU A 165 -8.68 -11.30 12.76
N ILE A 166 -8.56 -10.01 12.44
CA ILE A 166 -7.58 -9.53 11.45
C ILE A 166 -6.15 -9.76 11.94
N LEU A 167 -5.88 -9.46 13.22
CA LEU A 167 -4.56 -9.68 13.81
C LEU A 167 -4.21 -11.18 13.88
N ASP A 168 -5.17 -12.04 14.21
CA ASP A 168 -4.95 -13.49 14.24
C ASP A 168 -4.54 -14.02 12.86
N TYR A 169 -5.23 -13.58 11.78
CA TYR A 169 -4.84 -13.90 10.41
C TYR A 169 -3.47 -13.30 10.04
N ARG A 170 -3.25 -12.03 10.37
CA ARG A 170 -1.99 -11.30 10.10
C ARG A 170 -0.79 -12.00 10.73
N GLN A 171 -0.91 -12.51 11.95
CA GLN A 171 0.17 -13.25 12.61
C GLN A 171 0.46 -14.60 11.92
N GLY A 172 -0.58 -15.29 11.43
CA GLY A 172 -0.41 -16.47 10.59
C GLY A 172 0.33 -16.15 9.29
N TRP A 173 -0.13 -15.12 8.58
CA TRP A 173 0.53 -14.58 7.39
C TRP A 173 1.99 -14.24 7.64
N ASP A 174 2.30 -13.45 8.69
CA ASP A 174 3.67 -13.02 8.97
C ASP A 174 4.61 -14.21 9.22
N LYS A 175 4.12 -15.24 9.92
CA LYS A 175 4.89 -16.46 10.20
C LYS A 175 5.18 -17.24 8.91
N ASP A 176 4.17 -17.47 8.10
CA ASP A 176 4.28 -18.27 6.88
C ASP A 176 5.05 -17.52 5.79
N PHE A 177 4.84 -16.20 5.68
CA PHE A 177 5.57 -15.33 4.75
C PHE A 177 7.05 -15.25 5.13
N ARG A 178 7.37 -15.09 6.42
CA ARG A 178 8.76 -15.14 6.90
C ARG A 178 9.43 -16.47 6.57
N LYS A 179 8.73 -17.60 6.76
CA LYS A 179 9.24 -18.92 6.37
C LYS A 179 9.52 -18.98 4.87
N TYR A 180 8.58 -18.51 4.04
CA TYR A 180 8.74 -18.46 2.59
C TYR A 180 9.98 -17.64 2.17
N LEU A 181 10.16 -16.46 2.75
CA LEU A 181 11.32 -15.60 2.47
C LEU A 181 12.64 -16.27 2.89
N LYS A 182 12.65 -16.99 4.01
CA LYS A 182 13.81 -17.74 4.48
C LYS A 182 14.15 -18.90 3.54
N ASP A 183 13.15 -19.67 3.11
CA ASP A 183 13.34 -20.77 2.14
C ASP A 183 13.90 -20.26 0.78
N LEU A 184 13.55 -19.03 0.38
CA LEU A 184 14.15 -18.36 -0.78
C LEU A 184 15.58 -17.92 -0.50
N ASP A 185 15.82 -17.32 0.67
CA ASP A 185 17.15 -16.86 1.08
C ASP A 185 18.15 -18.01 1.28
N GLU A 186 17.70 -19.23 1.54
CA GLU A 186 18.62 -20.38 1.51
C GLU A 186 19.22 -20.62 0.11
N LYS A 187 18.54 -20.18 -0.96
CA LYS A 187 18.95 -20.40 -2.36
C LYS A 187 19.70 -19.22 -2.96
N LYS A 188 19.14 -18.00 -2.84
CA LYS A 188 19.74 -16.75 -3.33
C LYS A 188 19.30 -15.57 -2.46
N PRO A 189 20.09 -14.48 -2.37
CA PRO A 189 19.70 -13.29 -1.65
C PRO A 189 18.31 -12.79 -2.07
N VAL A 190 17.53 -12.31 -1.12
CA VAL A 190 16.17 -11.83 -1.33
C VAL A 190 16.14 -10.31 -1.15
N ILE A 191 15.39 -9.66 -2.03
CA ILE A 191 14.96 -8.27 -1.91
C ILE A 191 13.44 -8.28 -1.81
N LEU A 192 12.93 -8.03 -0.62
CA LEU A 192 11.51 -7.80 -0.37
C LEU A 192 11.22 -6.30 -0.53
N CYS A 193 10.17 -5.96 -1.28
CA CYS A 193 9.72 -4.59 -1.43
C CYS A 193 8.20 -4.45 -1.48
N GLY A 194 7.71 -3.27 -1.13
CA GLY A 194 6.28 -2.95 -1.17
C GLY A 194 5.74 -2.44 0.15
N ASP A 195 4.42 -2.45 0.24
CA ASP A 195 3.67 -1.99 1.39
C ASP A 195 3.51 -3.15 2.38
N LEU A 196 4.28 -3.12 3.46
CA LEU A 196 4.24 -4.16 4.50
C LEU A 196 3.22 -3.82 5.61
N ASN A 197 2.52 -2.69 5.47
CA ASN A 197 1.45 -2.28 6.37
C ASN A 197 1.83 -2.35 7.86
N VAL A 198 3.06 -1.96 8.19
CA VAL A 198 3.56 -1.85 9.55
C VAL A 198 4.53 -0.67 9.63
N ALA A 199 4.44 0.15 10.68
CA ALA A 199 5.47 1.10 11.07
C ALA A 199 6.28 0.47 12.21
N HIS A 200 7.54 0.08 11.95
CA HIS A 200 8.31 -0.78 12.86
C HIS A 200 8.59 -0.13 14.23
N LYS A 201 9.20 1.06 14.19
CA LYS A 201 9.64 1.80 15.38
C LYS A 201 8.85 3.09 15.55
N GLU A 202 8.92 3.69 16.73
CA GLU A 202 8.26 4.98 17.00
C GLU A 202 8.72 6.09 16.03
N ILE A 203 9.98 6.07 15.59
CA ILE A 203 10.52 7.00 14.59
C ILE A 203 9.84 6.89 13.20
N ASP A 204 9.14 5.78 12.94
CA ASP A 204 8.47 5.51 11.67
C ASP A 204 7.01 6.00 11.66
N LEU A 205 6.53 6.61 12.75
CA LEU A 205 5.18 7.17 12.85
C LEU A 205 5.19 8.52 13.57
N ALA A 206 4.41 9.50 13.09
CA ALA A 206 4.40 10.82 13.72
C ALA A 206 3.76 10.84 15.12
N ASN A 207 2.80 9.95 15.38
CA ASN A 207 2.04 9.92 16.63
C ASN A 207 2.00 8.50 17.23
N PRO A 208 3.14 7.94 17.70
CA PRO A 208 3.22 6.56 18.17
C PRO A 208 2.34 6.31 19.39
N LYS A 209 2.32 7.24 20.35
CA LYS A 209 1.61 7.09 21.64
C LYS A 209 0.11 6.83 21.51
N THR A 210 -0.53 7.42 20.49
CA THR A 210 -1.98 7.32 20.29
C THR A 210 -2.39 6.24 19.31
N ASN A 211 -1.44 5.61 18.60
CA ASN A 211 -1.72 4.65 17.53
C ASN A 211 -1.32 3.21 17.87
N THR A 212 -0.92 2.91 19.11
CA THR A 212 -0.52 1.54 19.52
C THR A 212 -1.62 0.48 19.41
N LYS A 213 -2.87 0.89 19.20
CA LYS A 213 -4.03 0.01 18.96
C LYS A 213 -4.62 0.17 17.56
N THR A 214 -3.94 0.91 16.69
CA THR A 214 -4.34 1.14 15.30
C THR A 214 -3.59 0.14 14.42
N ALA A 215 -4.27 -0.40 13.41
CA ALA A 215 -3.63 -1.25 12.40
C ALA A 215 -2.44 -0.52 11.75
N GLY A 216 -1.37 -1.27 11.51
CA GLY A 216 -0.07 -0.77 11.09
C GLY A 216 0.83 -0.27 12.22
N PHE A 217 0.39 -0.26 13.48
CA PHE A 217 1.25 0.08 14.63
C PHE A 217 0.91 -0.72 15.90
N THR A 218 0.21 -1.84 15.76
CA THR A 218 -0.05 -2.75 16.88
C THR A 218 1.26 -3.41 17.35
N LYS A 219 1.25 -3.94 18.59
CA LYS A 219 2.43 -4.63 19.13
C LYS A 219 2.72 -5.90 18.32
N GLU A 220 1.68 -6.59 17.90
CA GLU A 220 1.71 -7.83 17.16
C GLU A 220 2.36 -7.65 15.77
N GLU A 221 1.90 -6.66 14.98
CA GLU A 221 2.49 -6.34 13.66
C GLU A 221 3.97 -5.95 13.78
N ARG A 222 4.30 -5.08 14.75
CA ARG A 222 5.67 -4.64 14.99
C ARG A 222 6.59 -5.77 15.44
N GLN A 223 6.05 -6.71 16.22
CA GLN A 223 6.76 -7.90 16.65
C GLN A 223 6.99 -8.84 15.46
N GLY A 224 6.00 -9.06 14.60
CA GLY A 224 6.13 -9.85 13.37
C GLY A 224 7.24 -9.32 12.45
N PHE A 225 7.30 -8.00 12.26
CA PHE A 225 8.38 -7.35 11.50
C PHE A 225 9.75 -7.46 12.20
N THR A 226 9.78 -7.35 13.53
CA THR A 226 11.02 -7.55 14.30
C THR A 226 11.56 -8.97 14.14
N GLU A 227 10.68 -9.96 14.16
CA GLU A 227 11.04 -11.36 13.93
C GLU A 227 11.51 -11.60 12.50
N LEU A 228 10.91 -10.94 11.50
CA LEU A 228 11.42 -10.98 10.12
C LEU A 228 12.87 -10.49 10.06
N LEU A 229 13.18 -9.32 10.64
CA LEU A 229 14.55 -8.79 10.63
C LEU A 229 15.54 -9.68 11.39
N ALA A 230 15.08 -10.33 12.47
CA ALA A 230 15.90 -11.25 13.26
C ALA A 230 16.31 -12.53 12.50
N GLU A 231 15.65 -12.87 11.38
CA GLU A 231 16.00 -14.02 10.52
C GLU A 231 17.12 -13.71 9.51
N GLY A 232 17.89 -12.63 9.71
CA GLY A 232 18.98 -12.24 8.80
C GLY A 232 18.54 -11.29 7.67
N PHE A 233 17.49 -10.51 7.93
CA PHE A 233 16.99 -9.50 7.00
C PHE A 233 17.21 -8.09 7.56
N VAL A 234 17.43 -7.13 6.66
CA VAL A 234 17.80 -5.75 7.01
C VAL A 234 16.84 -4.77 6.34
N ASP A 235 16.21 -3.91 7.15
CA ASP A 235 15.53 -2.71 6.66
C ASP A 235 16.59 -1.73 6.11
N THR A 236 16.65 -1.62 4.78
CA THR A 236 17.70 -0.84 4.12
C THR A 236 17.62 0.64 4.47
N TYR A 237 16.41 1.19 4.62
CA TYR A 237 16.25 2.61 4.93
C TYR A 237 16.82 2.93 6.31
N ARG A 238 16.51 2.10 7.31
CA ARG A 238 17.00 2.31 8.68
C ARG A 238 18.45 1.91 8.87
N HIS A 239 19.00 1.05 8.01
CA HIS A 239 20.44 0.79 7.96
C HIS A 239 21.23 2.06 7.59
N PHE A 240 20.86 2.76 6.52
CA PHE A 240 21.55 3.98 6.08
C PHE A 240 21.16 5.22 6.89
N TYR A 241 19.92 5.29 7.36
CA TYR A 241 19.37 6.48 8.04
C TYR A 241 18.73 6.12 9.40
N PRO A 242 19.49 5.59 10.37
CA PRO A 242 18.93 5.07 11.63
C PRO A 242 18.20 6.12 12.46
N ASN A 243 18.67 7.38 12.42
CA ASN A 243 18.18 8.47 13.27
C ASN A 243 17.37 9.52 12.49
N LYS A 244 17.11 9.31 11.19
CA LYS A 244 16.43 10.32 10.36
C LYS A 244 14.92 10.27 10.58
N GLU A 245 14.40 11.22 11.34
CA GLU A 245 12.99 11.34 11.67
C GLU A 245 12.16 11.93 10.50
N LYS A 246 10.83 11.79 10.58
CA LYS A 246 9.86 12.40 9.64
C LYS A 246 9.99 11.91 8.19
N GLN A 247 10.50 10.69 8.03
CA GLN A 247 10.70 10.02 6.75
C GLN A 247 9.64 8.95 6.58
N TYR A 248 8.58 9.34 5.89
CA TYR A 248 7.29 8.65 5.80
C TYR A 248 6.95 8.38 4.35
N SER A 249 6.21 7.31 4.12
CA SER A 249 5.81 6.84 2.79
C SER A 249 4.30 6.83 2.58
N PHE A 250 3.49 6.93 3.65
CA PHE A 250 2.03 6.87 3.63
C PHE A 250 1.39 8.05 4.37
N TRP A 251 0.31 8.57 3.79
CA TRP A 251 -0.52 9.61 4.40
C TRP A 251 -1.99 9.44 4.01
N SER A 252 -2.85 9.17 4.99
CA SER A 252 -4.29 9.15 4.78
C SER A 252 -4.78 10.42 4.06
N TYR A 253 -5.67 10.26 3.08
CA TYR A 253 -6.33 11.40 2.42
C TYR A 253 -7.15 12.27 3.39
N MET A 254 -7.51 11.73 4.55
CA MET A 254 -8.28 12.46 5.56
C MET A 254 -7.44 13.52 6.28
N ARG A 255 -8.09 14.62 6.68
CA ARG A 255 -7.53 15.64 7.59
C ARG A 255 -6.19 16.26 7.15
N ASN A 256 -5.94 16.28 5.84
CA ASN A 256 -4.72 16.82 5.23
C ASN A 256 -3.44 16.18 5.82
N ALA A 257 -3.45 14.84 6.03
CA ALA A 257 -2.37 14.15 6.71
C ALA A 257 -1.03 14.25 5.96
N ARG A 258 -1.05 14.37 4.63
CA ARG A 258 0.15 14.54 3.82
C ARG A 258 0.91 15.83 4.12
N ALA A 259 0.19 16.93 4.30
CA ALA A 259 0.79 18.19 4.74
C ALA A 259 1.32 18.11 6.19
N LYS A 260 0.74 17.24 7.03
CA LYS A 260 1.13 17.03 8.43
C LYS A 260 2.22 15.98 8.63
N ASN A 261 2.56 15.23 7.58
CA ASN A 261 3.59 14.21 7.52
C ASN A 261 3.45 13.11 8.59
N VAL A 262 2.80 11.95 8.32
CA VAL A 262 2.30 11.06 9.40
C VAL A 262 2.79 9.59 9.51
N GLY A 263 3.30 8.87 8.50
CA GLY A 263 3.83 7.50 8.74
C GLY A 263 4.54 6.75 7.59
N ARG A 264 5.36 5.74 7.91
CA ARG A 264 6.08 4.87 6.96
C ARG A 264 5.55 3.44 6.97
N LEU A 265 5.15 2.94 5.79
CA LEU A 265 4.62 1.58 5.60
C LEU A 265 5.28 0.84 4.42
N ASP A 266 6.03 1.55 3.57
CA ASP A 266 6.67 0.98 2.39
C ASP A 266 8.16 0.73 2.68
N TYR A 267 8.64 -0.45 2.30
CA TYR A 267 9.98 -0.92 2.65
C TYR A 267 10.75 -1.48 1.45
N PHE A 268 12.07 -1.44 1.61
CA PHE A 268 12.96 -2.45 1.05
C PHE A 268 13.61 -3.18 2.22
N VAL A 269 13.41 -4.49 2.26
CA VAL A 269 14.03 -5.41 3.22
C VAL A 269 14.89 -6.38 2.42
N VAL A 270 16.18 -6.44 2.73
CA VAL A 270 17.13 -7.28 1.98
C VAL A 270 17.75 -8.31 2.89
N SER A 271 18.16 -9.45 2.32
CA SER A 271 19.05 -10.37 3.05
C SER A 271 20.31 -9.64 3.49
N GLU A 272 20.78 -9.90 4.70
CA GLU A 272 21.92 -9.22 5.30
C GLU A 272 23.17 -9.29 4.40
N ARG A 273 23.42 -10.46 3.77
CA ARG A 273 24.54 -10.65 2.81
C ARG A 273 24.45 -9.83 1.52
N LEU A 274 23.34 -9.13 1.28
CA LEU A 274 23.18 -8.20 0.15
C LEU A 274 23.43 -6.74 0.55
N ILE A 275 23.52 -6.42 1.84
CA ILE A 275 23.60 -5.03 2.31
C ILE A 275 24.81 -4.29 1.74
N ASP A 276 25.95 -4.96 1.61
CA ASP A 276 27.15 -4.40 1.01
C ASP A 276 26.96 -4.03 -0.46
N LYS A 277 26.03 -4.66 -1.18
CA LYS A 277 25.70 -4.28 -2.56
C LYS A 277 24.67 -3.15 -2.64
N VAL A 278 24.04 -2.76 -1.54
CA VAL A 278 23.12 -1.63 -1.51
C VAL A 278 23.93 -0.33 -1.47
N SER A 279 23.68 0.54 -2.46
CA SER A 279 24.30 1.86 -2.52
C SER A 279 23.51 2.90 -1.73
N ASP A 280 22.16 2.83 -1.78
CA ASP A 280 21.28 3.74 -1.05
C ASP A 280 19.82 3.23 -1.03
N SER A 281 19.01 3.76 -0.11
CA SER A 281 17.59 3.48 0.05
C SER A 281 16.82 4.77 0.32
N LEU A 282 15.94 5.16 -0.60
CA LEU A 282 15.36 6.51 -0.65
C LEU A 282 13.84 6.51 -0.61
N ILE A 283 13.27 7.58 -0.07
CA ILE A 283 11.82 7.81 0.01
C ILE A 283 11.49 9.09 -0.77
N ARG A 284 10.61 9.02 -1.78
CA ARG A 284 10.32 10.13 -2.69
C ARG A 284 9.06 10.90 -2.29
N GLN A 285 9.08 11.50 -1.10
CA GLN A 285 7.90 12.14 -0.46
C GLN A 285 7.17 13.17 -1.32
N ARG A 286 7.89 13.85 -2.22
CA ARG A 286 7.35 14.89 -3.11
C ARG A 286 6.57 14.33 -4.31
N VAL A 287 6.78 13.06 -4.68
CA VAL A 287 6.06 12.43 -5.80
C VAL A 287 4.61 12.14 -5.39
N LYS A 288 3.67 12.76 -6.10
CA LYS A 288 2.22 12.63 -5.88
C LYS A 288 1.59 11.62 -6.85
N GLY A 289 0.37 11.20 -6.57
CA GLY A 289 -0.40 10.26 -7.42
C GLY A 289 -1.11 9.17 -6.62
N SER A 290 -0.66 8.93 -5.39
CA SER A 290 -1.23 8.00 -4.41
C SER A 290 -1.15 8.64 -3.01
N ASP A 291 -1.84 8.07 -2.03
CA ASP A 291 -1.64 8.30 -0.60
C ASP A 291 -0.31 7.73 -0.11
N HIS A 292 0.36 6.91 -0.92
CA HIS A 292 1.75 6.55 -0.76
C HIS A 292 2.69 7.32 -1.70
N CYS A 293 3.97 7.37 -1.37
CA CYS A 293 5.04 7.80 -2.28
C CYS A 293 5.96 6.63 -2.66
N PRO A 294 6.66 6.72 -3.80
CA PRO A 294 7.62 5.68 -4.19
C PRO A 294 8.79 5.60 -3.23
N VAL A 295 9.21 4.39 -2.94
CA VAL A 295 10.51 4.07 -2.34
C VAL A 295 11.45 3.53 -3.40
N VAL A 296 12.75 3.80 -3.28
CA VAL A 296 13.77 3.45 -4.28
C VAL A 296 14.96 2.79 -3.62
N LEU A 297 15.37 1.65 -4.16
CA LEU A 297 16.60 0.96 -3.79
C LEU A 297 17.61 1.08 -4.93
N LEU A 298 18.85 1.43 -4.59
CA LEU A 298 19.97 1.50 -5.53
C LEU A 298 20.99 0.43 -5.16
N LEU A 299 21.41 -0.35 -6.15
CA LEU A 299 22.31 -1.49 -5.99
C LEU A 299 23.52 -1.37 -6.91
N ALA A 300 24.64 -1.91 -6.44
CA ALA A 300 25.86 -2.15 -7.17
C ALA A 300 26.05 -3.67 -7.32
N LEU A 301 25.42 -4.24 -8.34
CA LEU A 301 25.44 -5.67 -8.64
C LEU A 301 26.61 -6.08 -9.53
#